data_AF-A0A3B9HPT3-F1
#
_entry.id   AF-A0A3B9HPT3-F1
#
_cell.length_a   1.000
_cell.length_b   1.000
_cell.length_c   1.000
_cell.angle_alpha   90.00
_cell.angle_beta   90.00
_cell.angle_gamma   90.00
#
_symmetry.space_group_name_H-M   'P 1'
#
loop_
_entity.id
_entity.type
_entity.pdbx_description
1 polymer ?
#
loop_
_entity_poly.entity_id
_entity_poly.type
_entity_poly.pdbx_seq_one_letter_code
_entity_poly.pdbx_strand_id
1 'polypeptide(L)'
;IRTDVRSLKRIVPQECNATSFSFFAIRDGTEKKIRYTYDADTQTLFRNDENRQSNFHGSRQVQSFLFKPELDSAGNFKFLNVAMQLMSDEKGEGTASTLSIACQFYSTCVEPELRISNLRKNQTRK
;
A
#
# COMPACT_ATOMS: atom_id res chain seq x y z
N ILE A 1 0.97 -3.80 1.78
CA ILE A 1 1.54 -2.52 1.30
C ILE A 1 2.48 -2.71 0.12
N ARG A 2 3.67 -3.32 0.29
CA ARG A 2 4.68 -3.51 -0.79
C ARG A 2 4.08 -3.94 -2.13
N THR A 3 3.29 -5.02 -2.14
CA THR A 3 2.67 -5.57 -3.35
C THR A 3 1.70 -4.60 -4.01
N ASP A 4 0.96 -3.78 -3.24
CA ASP A 4 0.06 -2.78 -3.79
C ASP A 4 0.82 -1.60 -4.39
N VAL A 5 1.85 -1.11 -3.71
CA VAL A 5 2.69 -0.01 -4.22
C VAL A 5 3.43 -0.42 -5.49
N ARG A 6 3.89 -1.68 -5.62
CA ARG A 6 4.53 -2.16 -6.85
C ARG A 6 3.63 -2.03 -8.07
N SER A 7 2.33 -2.25 -7.92
CA SER A 7 1.34 -2.14 -8.99
C SER A 7 0.70 -0.75 -9.10
N LEU A 8 1.20 0.24 -8.35
CA LEU A 8 0.67 1.59 -8.33
C LEU A 8 0.83 2.23 -9.70
N LYS A 9 -0.28 2.71 -10.26
CA LYS A 9 -0.32 3.46 -11.51
C LYS A 9 -0.31 4.96 -11.26
N ARG A 10 -1.14 5.44 -10.32
CA ARG A 10 -1.22 6.86 -9.93
C ARG A 10 -1.76 7.01 -8.51
N ILE A 11 -1.35 8.07 -7.82
CA ILE A 11 -1.90 8.40 -6.50
C ILE A 11 -3.19 9.23 -6.63
N VAL A 12 -3.89 9.39 -5.51
CA VAL A 12 -4.98 10.36 -5.34
C VAL A 12 -4.51 11.41 -4.34
N PRO A 13 -3.82 12.48 -4.77
CA PRO A 13 -3.12 13.41 -3.88
C PRO A 13 -4.01 13.98 -2.77
N GLN A 14 -5.28 14.26 -3.10
CA GLN A 14 -6.24 14.91 -2.19
C GLN A 14 -6.65 14.00 -1.01
N GLU A 15 -6.39 12.69 -1.13
CA GLU A 15 -6.68 11.68 -0.11
C GLU A 15 -5.41 11.17 0.58
N CYS A 16 -4.25 11.75 0.26
CA CYS A 16 -2.95 11.38 0.82
C CYS A 16 -2.51 12.39 1.87
N ASN A 17 -2.15 11.90 3.05
CA ASN A 17 -1.56 12.68 4.13
C ASN A 17 -0.70 11.76 5.02
N ALA A 18 -0.34 12.23 6.21
CA ALA A 18 0.47 11.47 7.17
C ALA A 18 -0.18 10.13 7.59
N THR A 19 -1.50 10.04 7.65
CA THR A 19 -2.24 8.86 8.15
C THR A 19 -3.01 8.12 7.07
N SER A 20 -3.14 8.67 5.85
CA SER A 20 -3.80 7.98 4.74
C SER A 20 -3.02 8.04 3.45
N PHE A 21 -3.11 6.96 2.67
CA PHE A 21 -2.50 6.85 1.36
C PHE A 21 -3.47 6.16 0.38
N SER A 22 -3.96 6.93 -0.59
CA SER A 22 -4.88 6.48 -1.63
C SER A 22 -4.22 6.48 -3.00
N PHE A 23 -4.42 5.41 -3.76
CA PHE A 23 -3.88 5.27 -5.11
C PHE A 23 -4.68 4.28 -5.94
N PHE A 24 -4.50 4.34 -7.25
CA PHE A 24 -4.99 3.35 -8.19
C PHE A 24 -3.88 2.37 -8.53
N ALA A 25 -4.20 1.09 -8.46
CA ALA A 25 -3.28 0.00 -8.77
C ALA A 25 -3.86 -0.91 -9.87
N ILE A 26 -2.97 -1.50 -10.68
CA ILE A 26 -3.37 -2.53 -11.64
C ILE A 26 -3.41 -3.90 -10.94
N ARG A 27 -4.59 -4.51 -10.92
CA ARG A 27 -4.89 -5.82 -10.33
C ARG A 27 -5.69 -6.64 -11.33
N ASP A 28 -5.17 -7.80 -11.70
CA ASP A 28 -5.83 -8.71 -12.65
C ASP A 28 -6.22 -8.02 -13.98
N GLY A 29 -5.40 -7.07 -14.42
CA GLY A 29 -5.63 -6.29 -15.64
C GLY A 29 -6.65 -5.15 -15.50
N THR A 30 -7.19 -4.92 -14.31
CA THR A 30 -8.14 -3.84 -14.02
C THR A 30 -7.54 -2.79 -13.09
N GLU A 31 -7.92 -1.53 -13.27
CA GLU A 31 -7.58 -0.45 -12.35
C GLU A 31 -8.50 -0.53 -11.12
N LYS A 32 -7.92 -0.65 -9.93
CA LYS A 32 -8.66 -0.68 -8.66
C LYS A 32 -8.12 0.37 -7.71
N LYS A 33 -9.01 1.08 -7.01
CA LYS A 33 -8.62 2.01 -5.96
C LYS A 33 -8.27 1.25 -4.69
N ILE A 34 -7.10 1.56 -4.12
CA ILE A 34 -6.65 1.04 -2.83
C ILE A 34 -6.42 2.24 -1.91
N ARG A 35 -6.94 2.14 -0.69
CA ARG A 35 -6.72 3.12 0.36
C ARG A 35 -6.17 2.46 1.60
N TYR A 36 -5.09 3.00 2.11
CA TYR A 36 -4.61 2.72 3.45
C TYR A 36 -4.98 3.87 4.39
N THR A 37 -5.45 3.54 5.59
CA THR A 37 -5.77 4.52 6.63
C THR A 37 -5.28 3.99 7.97
N TYR A 38 -4.41 4.75 8.63
CA TYR A 38 -4.04 4.51 10.01
C TYR A 38 -5.00 5.23 10.93
N ASP A 39 -5.59 4.47 11.84
CA ASP A 39 -6.43 4.96 12.92
C ASP A 39 -5.64 4.87 14.23
N ALA A 40 -5.34 6.05 14.80
CA ALA A 40 -4.56 6.17 16.02
C ALA A 40 -5.37 5.76 17.27
N ASP A 41 -6.70 5.91 17.24
CA ASP A 41 -7.57 5.58 18.37
C ASP A 41 -7.65 4.06 18.54
N THR A 42 -7.76 3.33 17.42
CA THR A 42 -7.81 1.87 17.41
C THR A 42 -6.44 1.21 17.20
N GLN A 43 -5.37 2.01 17.03
CA GLN A 43 -4.01 1.55 16.72
C GLN A 43 -4.00 0.49 15.60
N THR A 44 -4.78 0.77 14.55
CA THR A 44 -5.04 -0.18 13.48
C THR A 44 -4.78 0.47 12.13
N LEU A 45 -4.00 -0.22 11.31
CA LEU A 45 -3.86 0.14 9.90
C LEU A 45 -4.88 -0.63 9.07
N PHE A 46 -5.80 0.10 8.45
CA PHE A 46 -6.79 -0.45 7.53
C PHE A 46 -6.29 -0.38 6.09
N ARG A 47 -6.65 -1.40 5.32
CA ARG A 47 -6.55 -1.47 3.86
C ARG A 47 -7.95 -1.67 3.30
N ASN A 48 -8.38 -0.76 2.43
CA ASN A 48 -9.65 -0.82 1.71
C ASN A 48 -9.39 -0.96 0.20
N ASP A 49 -10.01 -1.94 -0.45
CA ASP A 49 -9.99 -2.14 -1.91
C ASP A 49 -11.40 -2.16 -2.53
N GLU A 50 -12.03 -0.99 -2.60
CA GLU A 50 -13.36 -0.68 -3.16
C GLU A 50 -14.56 -1.40 -2.52
N ASN A 51 -14.44 -2.71 -2.26
CA ASN A 51 -15.51 -3.58 -1.79
C ASN A 51 -15.15 -4.33 -0.50
N ARG A 52 -13.89 -4.27 -0.06
CA ARG A 52 -13.45 -4.99 1.13
C ARG A 52 -12.49 -4.15 1.98
N GLN A 53 -12.75 -4.18 3.29
CA GLN A 53 -11.84 -3.65 4.30
C GLN A 53 -11.14 -4.82 4.99
N SER A 54 -9.84 -4.66 5.22
CA SER A 54 -9.00 -5.58 5.98
C SER A 54 -8.07 -4.78 6.88
N ASN A 55 -7.60 -5.37 7.98
CA ASN A 55 -6.60 -4.76 8.84
C ASN A 55 -5.23 -5.40 8.61
N PHE A 56 -4.19 -4.62 8.86
CA PHE A 56 -2.81 -5.09 8.79
C PHE A 56 -2.44 -5.76 10.12
N HIS A 57 -2.21 -7.07 10.08
CA HIS A 57 -1.76 -7.94 11.17
C HIS A 57 -2.66 -8.12 12.41
N GLY A 58 -3.74 -7.34 12.56
CA GLY A 58 -4.72 -7.51 13.64
C GLY A 58 -4.95 -6.20 14.38
N SER A 59 -5.96 -6.15 15.25
CA SER A 59 -6.23 -4.94 16.04
C SER A 59 -5.10 -4.66 17.04
N ARG A 60 -4.73 -3.39 17.23
CA ARG A 60 -3.76 -2.90 18.25
C ARG A 60 -2.30 -3.27 18.08
N GLN A 61 -1.92 -3.90 16.97
CA GLN A 61 -0.51 -4.24 16.73
C GLN A 61 0.30 -3.09 16.14
N VAL A 62 -0.37 -2.03 15.65
CA VAL A 62 0.29 -0.89 14.99
C VAL A 62 0.23 0.34 15.91
N GLN A 63 1.26 0.51 16.73
CA GLN A 63 1.36 1.60 17.68
C GLN A 63 1.48 2.97 17.01
N SER A 64 2.16 3.04 15.86
CA SER A 64 2.21 4.23 15.02
C SER A 64 2.44 3.85 13.56
N PHE A 65 1.92 4.66 12.65
CA PHE A 65 2.13 4.50 11.22
C PHE A 65 2.11 5.86 10.52
N LEU A 66 3.09 6.10 9.65
CA LEU A 66 3.23 7.32 8.87
C LEU A 66 3.40 6.99 7.38
N PHE A 67 2.61 7.65 6.54
CA PHE A 67 2.80 7.70 5.09
C PHE A 67 3.48 9.01 4.69
N LYS A 68 4.51 8.92 3.85
CA LYS A 68 5.12 10.09 3.20
C LYS A 68 5.35 9.80 1.71
N PRO A 69 4.34 10.03 0.86
CA PRO A 69 4.51 9.91 -0.58
C PRO A 69 5.38 11.05 -1.10
N GLU A 70 6.34 10.73 -1.96
CA GLU A 70 7.20 11.71 -2.62
C GLU A 70 6.83 11.79 -4.11
N LEU A 71 6.73 13.02 -4.60
CA LEU A 71 6.43 13.32 -6.01
C LEU A 71 7.67 13.85 -6.72
N ASP A 72 7.74 13.63 -8.03
CA ASP A 72 8.71 14.32 -8.87
C ASP A 72 8.27 15.77 -9.17
N SER A 73 9.11 16.51 -9.88
CA SER A 73 8.83 17.91 -10.26
C SER A 73 7.63 18.07 -11.21
N ALA A 74 7.17 16.97 -11.85
CA ALA A 74 5.98 16.94 -12.69
C ALA A 74 4.73 16.48 -11.92
N GLY A 75 4.84 16.20 -10.62
CA GLY A 75 3.75 15.74 -9.77
C GLY A 75 3.46 14.25 -9.84
N ASN A 76 4.31 13.45 -10.51
CA ASN A 76 4.15 12.00 -10.57
C ASN A 76 4.69 11.33 -9.31
N PHE A 77 4.09 10.21 -8.94
CA PHE A 77 4.58 9.40 -7.83
C PHE A 77 5.99 8.88 -8.09
N LYS A 78 6.92 9.19 -7.17
CA LYS A 78 8.31 8.73 -7.23
C LYS A 78 8.53 7.50 -6.35
N PHE A 79 8.20 7.62 -5.07
CA PHE A 79 8.23 6.53 -4.09
C PHE A 79 7.38 6.88 -2.87
N LEU A 80 7.11 5.88 -2.03
CA LEU A 80 6.43 6.02 -0.76
C LEU A 80 7.41 5.67 0.36
N ASN A 81 7.70 6.62 1.24
CA ASN A 81 8.30 6.32 2.53
C ASN A 81 7.21 5.94 3.53
N VAL A 82 7.52 4.94 4.34
CA VAL A 82 6.70 4.49 5.46
C VAL A 82 7.57 4.40 6.70
N ALA A 83 7.06 4.91 7.82
CA ALA A 83 7.57 4.59 9.14
C ALA A 83 6.45 3.93 9.94
N MET A 84 6.73 2.83 10.63
CA MET A 84 5.76 2.15 11.47
C MET A 84 6.41 1.60 12.74
N GLN A 85 5.61 1.53 13.78
CA GLN A 85 5.99 0.95 15.06
C GLN A 85 5.00 -0.17 15.39
N LEU A 86 5.52 -1.38 15.55
CA LEU A 86 4.73 -2.57 15.85
C LEU A 86 4.95 -2.96 17.32
N MET A 87 3.89 -3.42 17.98
CA MET A 87 3.98 -4.05 19.30
C MET A 87 3.85 -5.57 19.16
N SER A 88 4.66 -6.31 19.90
CA SER A 88 4.47 -7.76 20.00
C SER A 88 3.25 -8.08 20.85
N ASP A 89 2.41 -9.02 20.42
CA ASP A 89 1.39 -9.60 21.29
C ASP A 89 2.09 -10.37 22.43
N GLU A 90 1.71 -10.08 23.68
CA GLU A 90 2.16 -10.86 24.83
C GLU A 90 1.57 -12.28 24.76
N LYS A 91 2.35 -13.24 24.25
CA LYS A 91 2.21 -14.64 24.67
C LYS A 91 3.35 -14.98 25.63
N GLY A 92 3.15 -14.67 26.91
CA GLY A 92 4.09 -14.92 28.02
C GLY A 92 4.12 -13.76 29.01
N GLU A 93 4.61 -14.00 30.24
CA GLU A 93 4.68 -13.02 31.35
C GLU A 93 5.73 -11.90 31.15
N GLY A 94 6.15 -11.61 29.91
CA GLY A 94 7.18 -10.62 29.60
C GLY A 94 6.61 -9.30 29.11
N THR A 95 7.32 -8.19 29.36
CA THR A 95 6.93 -6.85 28.90
C THR A 95 6.85 -6.79 27.37
N ALA A 96 5.73 -6.27 26.84
CA ALA A 96 5.57 -6.03 25.41
C ALA A 96 6.78 -5.29 24.79
N SER A 97 7.27 -5.83 23.69
CA SER A 97 8.39 -5.26 22.93
C SER A 97 7.90 -4.43 21.76
N THR A 98 8.72 -3.48 21.33
CA THR A 98 8.42 -2.58 20.23
C THR A 98 9.42 -2.77 19.09
N LEU A 99 8.93 -2.93 17.86
CA LEU A 99 9.73 -2.95 16.65
C LEU A 99 9.45 -1.71 15.81
N SER A 100 10.49 -0.90 15.55
CA SER A 100 10.42 0.23 14.63
C SER A 100 10.93 -0.15 13.25
N ILE A 101 10.15 0.16 12.21
CA ILE A 101 10.47 -0.15 10.82
C ILE A 101 10.33 1.11 9.97
N ALA A 102 11.40 1.47 9.26
CA ALA A 102 11.36 2.45 8.18
C ALA A 102 11.57 1.73 6.85
N CYS A 103 10.71 2.00 5.87
CA CYS A 103 10.72 1.35 4.57
C CYS A 103 10.45 2.36 3.45
N GLN A 104 11.01 2.07 2.28
CA GLN A 104 10.73 2.82 1.07
C GLN A 104 10.21 1.88 0.00
N PHE A 105 9.09 2.25 -0.62
CA PHE A 105 8.43 1.48 -1.66
C PHE A 105 8.40 2.24 -2.97
N TYR A 106 8.82 1.56 -4.02
CA TYR A 106 8.78 2.05 -5.39
C TYR A 106 7.65 1.38 -6.16
N SER A 107 7.04 2.10 -7.10
CA SER A 107 6.24 1.45 -8.12
C SER A 107 7.16 0.69 -9.07
N THR A 108 6.82 -0.54 -9.44
CA THR A 108 7.46 -1.16 -10.60
C THR A 108 6.79 -0.56 -11.82
N CYS A 109 7.56 0.01 -12.76
CA CYS A 109 7.04 0.56 -14.00
C CYS A 109 5.97 -0.37 -14.59
N VAL A 110 4.69 -0.05 -14.35
CA VAL A 110 3.58 -0.71 -15.01
C VAL A 110 3.47 0.07 -16.30
N GLU A 111 4.03 -0.45 -17.39
CA GLU A 111 3.94 0.22 -18.69
C GLU A 111 2.49 0.69 -18.91
N PRO A 112 2.26 1.98 -19.20
CA PRO A 112 0.90 2.52 -19.37
C PRO A 112 0.11 1.84 -20.51
N GLU A 113 0.81 1.08 -21.36
CA GLU A 113 0.33 0.59 -22.64
C GLU A 113 0.38 -0.93 -22.83
N LEU A 114 0.48 -1.73 -21.76
CA LEU A 114 0.21 -3.16 -21.89
C LEU A 114 -1.29 -3.39 -22.13
N ARG A 115 -1.73 -3.13 -23.38
CA ARG A 115 -3.00 -3.58 -23.93
C ARG A 115 -2.99 -5.10 -23.85
N ILE A 116 -3.66 -5.63 -22.83
CA ILE A 116 -3.83 -7.09 -22.59
C ILE A 116 -4.46 -7.79 -23.82
N SER A 117 -5.07 -7.04 -24.75
CA SER A 117 -5.53 -7.54 -26.05
C SER A 117 -4.42 -8.18 -26.90
N ASN A 118 -3.15 -7.85 -26.69
CA ASN A 118 -2.04 -8.37 -27.48
C ASN A 118 -1.42 -9.66 -26.90
N LEU A 119 -1.73 -10.02 -25.65
CA LEU A 119 -1.22 -11.24 -25.01
C LEU A 119 -1.97 -12.51 -25.44
N ARG A 120 -3.16 -12.40 -26.05
CA ARG A 120 -3.97 -13.55 -26.48
C ARG A 120 -3.74 -14.04 -27.91
N LYS A 121 -2.80 -13.48 -28.67
CA LYS A 121 -2.65 -13.81 -30.11
C LYS A 121 -1.54 -14.78 -30.51
N ASN A 122 -0.73 -15.31 -29.59
CA ASN A 122 0.40 -16.18 -29.96
C ASN A 122 0.37 -17.62 -29.41
N GLN A 123 -0.76 -18.14 -28.93
CA GLN A 123 -0.86 -19.55 -28.49
C GLN A 123 -1.75 -20.44 -29.37
N THR A 124 -2.04 -20.05 -30.61
CA THR A 124 -2.77 -20.94 -31.53
C THR A 124 -2.11 -20.93 -32.90
N ARG A 125 -0.98 -21.63 -33.01
CA ARG A 125 -0.47 -22.22 -34.25
C ARG A 125 0.69 -23.17 -33.92
N LYS A 126 0.33 -24.40 -33.59
CA LYS A 126 1.05 -25.60 -33.99
C LYS A 126 0.00 -26.64 -34.37
#